data_AF-A0A2E9TD29-F1
#
_entry.id   AF-A0A2E9TD29-F1
#
_cell.length_a   1.000
_cell.length_b   1.000
_cell.length_c   1.000
_cell.angle_alpha   90.00
_cell.angle_beta   90.00
_cell.angle_gamma   90.00
#
_symmetry.space_group_name_H-M   'P 1'
#
loop_
_entity.id
_entity.type
_entity.pdbx_description
1 polymer ?
#
loop_
_entity_poly.entity_id
_entity_poly.type
_entity_poly.pdbx_seq_one_letter_code
_entity_poly.pdbx_strand_id
1 'polypeptide(L)' 'MNFAELRDRDGIEAYLRRQPYTHVYSMGDLDDVFWPHTRWFRAFDGGEIKAICLDARCRTLLRGG' A
#
# COMPACT_ATOMS: atom_id res chain seq x y z
N MET A 1 8.48 12.03 13.42
CA MET A 1 7.97 11.36 12.20
C MET A 1 8.95 10.29 11.76
N ASN A 2 8.53 9.03 11.85
CA ASN A 2 9.32 7.85 11.55
C ASN A 2 8.72 7.12 10.34
N PHE A 3 9.54 6.27 9.69
CA PHE A 3 9.12 5.49 8.53
C PHE A 3 9.42 4.01 8.74
N ALA A 4 8.51 3.16 8.30
CA ALA A 4 8.69 1.71 8.34
C ALA A 4 7.93 1.04 7.20
N GLU A 5 8.44 -0.10 6.76
CA GLU A 5 7.69 -1.00 5.88
C GLU A 5 6.45 -1.52 6.62
N LEU A 6 5.33 -1.58 5.90
CA LEU A 6 4.04 -2.03 6.40
C LEU A 6 3.62 -3.27 5.61
N ARG A 7 3.39 -4.38 6.32
CA ARG A 7 2.99 -5.67 5.72
C ARG A 7 1.61 -6.13 6.18
N ASP A 8 0.94 -5.32 6.98
CA ASP A 8 -0.42 -5.54 7.46
C ASP A 8 -1.41 -5.05 6.39
N ARG A 9 -1.92 -5.99 5.58
CA ARG A 9 -2.86 -5.69 4.50
C ARG A 9 -4.15 -5.07 5.02
N ASP A 10 -4.71 -5.61 6.11
CA ASP A 10 -5.98 -5.16 6.66
C ASP A 10 -5.84 -3.76 7.29
N GLY A 11 -4.71 -3.49 7.95
CA GLY A 11 -4.38 -2.16 8.47
C GLY A 11 -4.20 -1.11 7.37
N ILE A 12 -3.63 -1.48 6.21
CA ILE A 12 -3.56 -0.61 5.03
C ILE A 12 -4.96 -0.33 4.49
N GLU A 13 -5.78 -1.36 4.30
CA GLU A 13 -7.16 -1.22 3.82
C GLU A 13 -7.96 -0.29 4.72
N ALA A 14 -7.90 -0.49 6.04
CA ALA A 14 -8.60 0.34 7.02
C ALA A 14 -8.16 1.81 6.96
N TYR A 15 -6.88 2.09 6.70
CA TYR A 15 -6.39 3.45 6.49
C TYR A 15 -6.93 4.07 5.19
N LEU A 16 -6.85 3.35 4.07
CA LEU A 16 -7.32 3.83 2.76
C LEU A 16 -8.84 4.08 2.74
N ARG A 17 -9.62 3.26 3.44
CA ARG A 17 -11.08 3.40 3.55
C ARG A 17 -11.54 4.66 4.29
N ARG A 18 -10.64 5.41 4.95
CA ARG A 18 -10.98 6.73 5.53
C ARG A 18 -11.30 7.77 4.46
N GLN A 19 -10.71 7.64 3.27
CA GLN A 19 -10.98 8.48 2.11
C GLN A 19 -11.03 7.61 0.83
N PRO A 20 -12.09 6.78 0.69
CA PRO A 20 -12.10 5.70 -0.29
C PRO A 20 -12.02 6.20 -1.75
N TYR A 21 -12.61 7.36 -2.04
CA TYR A 21 -12.55 7.96 -3.37
C TYR A 21 -11.15 8.44 -3.75
N THR A 22 -10.38 8.93 -2.78
CA THR A 22 -8.97 9.34 -2.98
C THR A 22 -8.07 8.14 -3.25
N HIS A 23 -8.39 7.00 -2.63
CA HIS A 23 -7.52 5.83 -2.56
C HIS A 23 -7.98 4.63 -3.38
N VAL A 24 -8.95 4.80 -4.28
CA VAL A 24 -9.54 3.70 -5.05
C VAL A 24 -8.51 2.88 -5.82
N TYR A 25 -7.52 3.52 -6.44
CA TYR A 25 -6.45 2.82 -7.16
C TYR A 25 -5.54 2.04 -6.22
N SER A 26 -5.12 2.66 -5.10
CA SER A 26 -4.28 2.01 -4.11
C SER A 26 -4.97 0.84 -3.39
N MET A 27 -6.30 0.86 -3.25
CA MET A 27 -7.04 -0.28 -2.71
C MET A 27 -7.00 -1.50 -3.65
N GLY A 28 -6.95 -1.28 -4.97
CA GLY A 28 -6.79 -2.37 -5.94
C GLY A 28 -5.47 -3.13 -5.80
N ASP A 29 -4.41 -2.44 -5.36
CA ASP A 29 -3.09 -3.04 -5.11
C ASP A 29 -3.02 -3.98 -3.89
N LEU A 30 -4.12 -4.08 -3.12
CA LEU A 30 -4.28 -5.04 -2.03
C LEU A 30 -4.86 -6.39 -2.48
N ASP A 31 -5.38 -6.47 -3.71
CA ASP A 31 -5.85 -7.72 -4.31
C ASP A 31 -4.72 -8.75 -4.40
N ASP A 32 -5.06 -10.04 -4.27
CA ASP A 32 -4.10 -11.13 -4.25
C ASP A 32 -3.19 -11.19 -5.49
N VAL A 33 -3.66 -10.70 -6.65
CA VAL A 33 -2.86 -10.62 -7.87
C VAL A 33 -1.74 -9.58 -7.76
N PHE A 34 -1.99 -8.44 -7.12
CA PHE A 34 -1.05 -7.32 -7.06
C PHE A 34 -0.22 -7.29 -5.78
N TRP A 35 -0.76 -7.74 -4.65
CA TRP A 35 -0.13 -7.70 -3.33
C TRP A 35 1.31 -8.28 -3.30
N PRO A 36 1.63 -9.41 -3.97
CA PRO A 36 3.00 -9.93 -4.02
C PRO A 36 4.00 -9.02 -4.71
N HIS A 37 3.52 -8.07 -5.53
CA HIS A 37 4.32 -7.18 -6.36
C HIS A 37 4.42 -5.75 -5.81
N THR A 38 3.75 -5.46 -4.69
CA THR A 38 3.73 -4.14 -4.08
C THR A 38 4.55 -4.11 -2.79
N ARG A 39 5.10 -2.94 -2.46
CA ARG A 39 5.61 -2.65 -1.12
C ARG A 39 4.86 -1.47 -0.56
N TRP A 40 4.60 -1.53 0.73
CA TRP A 40 3.88 -0.49 1.43
C TRP A 40 4.74 0.04 2.55
N PHE A 41 4.69 1.34 2.74
CA PHE A 41 5.41 2.05 3.79
C PHE A 41 4.44 2.96 4.52
N ARG A 42 4.66 3.12 5.82
CA ARG A 42 3.94 4.11 6.63
C ARG A 42 4.88 5.21 7.08
N ALA A 43 4.39 6.44 7.04
CA ALA A 43 4.88 7.52 7.87
C ALA A 43 4.03 7.55 9.14
N PHE A 44 4.68 7.54 10.30
CA PHE A 44 4.00 7.49 11.58
C PHE A 44 4.65 8.41 12.59
N ASP A 45 3.85 8.84 13.56
CA ASP A 45 4.32 9.60 14.70
C ASP A 45 3.69 9.01 15.96
N GLY A 46 4.53 8.51 16.87
CA GLY A 46 4.08 7.62 17.93
C GLY A 46 3.43 6.32 17.38
N GLY A 47 2.21 6.02 17.81
CA GLY A 47 1.43 4.87 17.34
C GLY A 47 0.51 5.16 16.14
N GLU A 48 0.48 6.41 15.66
CA GLU A 48 -0.51 6.85 14.67
C GLU A 48 0.10 6.91 13.25
N ILE A 49 -0.61 6.33 12.27
CA ILE A 49 -0.26 6.43 10.86
C ILE A 49 -0.72 7.78 10.32
N LYS A 50 0.23 8.56 9.79
CA LYS A 50 0.00 9.88 9.18
C LYS A 50 -0.13 9.80 7.67
N ALA A 51 0.66 8.93 7.04
CA ALA A 51 0.61 8.69 5.59
C ALA A 51 0.97 7.25 5.27
N ILE A 52 0.47 6.76 4.13
CA ILE A 52 0.89 5.50 3.52
C ILE A 52 1.43 5.79 2.11
N CYS A 53 2.51 5.10 1.75
CA CYS A 53 3.13 5.15 0.43
C CYS A 53 3.16 3.74 -0.17
N LEU A 54 2.80 3.65 -1.45
CA LEU A 54 2.89 2.44 -2.27
C LEU A 54 4.09 2.56 -3.22
N ASP A 55 4.93 1.54 -3.22
CA ASP A 55 5.93 1.29 -4.26
C ASP A 55 5.50 0.03 -5.04
N ALA A 56 4.83 0.25 -6.17
CA ALA A 56 4.45 -0.80 -7.09
C ALA A 56 5.66 -1.20 -7.93
N ARG A 57 6.29 -2.33 -7.59
CA ARG A 57 7.47 -2.80 -8.33
C ARG A 57 7.02 -3.53 -9.59
N CYS A 58 7.12 -2.86 -10.74
CA CYS A 58 6.98 -3.50 -12.03
C CYS A 58 8.19 -4.43 -12.27
N ARG A 59 8.06 -5.73 -11.94
CA ARG A 59 9.11 -6.72 -12.24
C ARG A 59 8.65 -7.86 -13.16
N THR A 60 7.35 -7.99 -13.48
CA THR A 60 6.84 -9.19 -14.19
C THR A 60 5.69 -8.96 -15.18
N LEU A 61 5.32 -7.72 -15.55
CA LEU A 61 4.30 -7.48 -16.59
C LEU A 61 4.87 -7.11 -17.97
N LEU A 62 6.19 -7.06 -18.15
CA LEU A 62 6.87 -6.73 -19.43
C LEU A 62 7.78 -7.84 -19.97
N ARG A 63 7.70 -9.07 -19.41
CA ARG A 63 8.40 -10.24 -19.95
C ARG A 63 7.39 -11.33 -20.27
N GLY A 64 6.71 -11.18 -21.41
CA GLY A 64 5.77 -12.17 -21.92
C GLY A 64 4.96 -11.59 -23.08
N GLY A 65 5.54 -11.62 -24.27
CA GLY A 65 5.00 -11.13 -25.54
C GLY A 65 6.10 -11.05 -26.57
#